data_AF-A0A0P7Z3B7-F1
#
_entry.id   AF-A0A0P7Z3B7-F1
#
_cell.length_a   1.000
_cell.length_b   1.000
_cell.length_c   1.000
_cell.angle_alpha   90.00
_cell.angle_beta   90.00
_cell.angle_gamma   90.00
#
_symmetry.space_group_name_H-M   'P 1'
#
loop_
_entity.id
_entity.type
_entity.pdbx_description
1 polymer ?
#
loop_
_entity_poly.entity_id
_entity_poly.type
_entity_poly.pdbx_seq_one_letter_code
_entity_poly.pdbx_strand_id
1 'polypeptide(L)'
;MINRCRPALLLLLVPLASLAEPRCEADALPDPSADYRARVEAINTGLGISDTSIKNRGLSLQIQQDDLVVADIDPGQGVFFMSREARDAWREMQAAAMVDDVTLTLVSAFRSLEHQEQLLRDRLKNGETIETVLKTSTPPGFSEHHTGDALDFMTTDVEPFTEAFAETRAFRWLEENAADYCFKLSYPEEDNNGIKFEPWHWRLLRAGE
;
A
#
# COMPACT_ATOMS: atom_id res chain seq x y z
N MET A 1 -60.33 34.61 17.92
CA MET A 1 -60.60 35.18 19.24
C MET A 1 -59.63 34.56 20.24
N ILE A 2 -58.83 35.39 20.93
CA ILE A 2 -58.43 35.32 22.35
C ILE A 2 -57.58 34.08 22.79
N ASN A 3 -56.52 34.08 23.60
CA ASN A 3 -55.52 35.01 24.16
C ASN A 3 -54.75 34.18 25.22
N ARG A 4 -53.40 34.26 25.27
CA ARG A 4 -52.50 34.09 26.46
C ARG A 4 -52.45 32.70 27.15
N CYS A 5 -51.39 32.24 27.84
CA CYS A 5 -50.36 32.86 28.68
C CYS A 5 -49.02 32.07 28.62
N ARG A 6 -47.90 32.79 28.74
CA ARG A 6 -46.57 32.28 29.13
C ARG A 6 -46.50 32.10 30.65
N PRO A 7 -45.61 31.25 31.19
CA PRO A 7 -44.90 31.54 32.42
C PRO A 7 -43.48 32.05 32.12
N ALA A 8 -43.10 33.06 32.89
CA ALA A 8 -41.74 33.57 32.97
C ALA A 8 -40.88 32.63 33.83
N LEU A 9 -39.62 32.41 33.46
CA LEU A 9 -38.62 31.88 34.37
C LEU A 9 -37.46 32.87 34.45
N LEU A 10 -37.18 33.25 35.70
CA LEU A 10 -36.25 34.27 36.16
C LEU A 10 -34.80 33.74 36.16
N LEU A 11 -33.87 34.66 35.94
CA LEU A 11 -32.43 34.52 35.67
C LEU A 11 -31.61 33.73 36.71
N LEU A 12 -30.51 33.15 36.23
CA LEU A 12 -29.20 33.23 36.91
C LEU A 12 -28.10 33.56 35.87
N LEU A 13 -27.63 34.82 35.90
CA LEU A 13 -26.41 35.26 35.21
C LEU A 13 -25.20 34.81 36.03
N VAL A 14 -24.40 33.90 35.48
CA VAL A 14 -23.07 33.54 35.99
C VAL A 14 -22.07 34.50 35.33
N PRO A 15 -21.08 35.07 36.06
CA PRO A 15 -20.14 36.00 35.44
C PRO A 15 -19.25 35.26 34.44
N LEU A 16 -19.07 35.83 33.24
CA LEU A 16 -18.04 35.41 32.31
C LEU A 16 -16.67 35.68 32.96
N ALA A 17 -16.04 34.63 33.50
CA ALA A 17 -14.62 34.66 33.77
C ALA A 17 -13.89 34.78 32.42
N SER A 18 -13.08 35.83 32.30
CA SER A 18 -12.13 36.03 31.22
C SER A 18 -11.24 34.79 31.10
N LEU A 19 -11.44 33.99 30.04
CA LEU A 19 -10.54 32.90 29.71
C LEU A 19 -9.22 33.52 29.25
N ALA A 20 -8.19 33.41 30.08
CA ALA A 20 -6.83 33.64 29.65
C ALA A 20 -6.50 32.64 28.53
N GLU A 21 -5.98 33.14 27.41
CA GLU A 21 -5.53 32.29 26.31
C GLU A 21 -4.43 31.34 26.81
N PRO A 22 -4.44 30.05 26.41
CA PRO A 22 -3.41 29.13 26.83
C PRO A 22 -2.10 29.50 26.12
N ARG A 23 -1.16 30.06 26.88
CA ARG A 23 0.27 30.03 26.55
C ARG A 23 0.78 28.60 26.67
N CYS A 24 0.65 27.85 25.59
CA CYS A 24 1.42 26.64 25.36
C CYS A 24 1.59 26.49 23.84
N GLU A 25 2.58 27.19 23.28
CA GLU A 25 3.21 26.69 22.05
C GLU A 25 3.97 25.42 22.46
N ALA A 26 3.29 24.28 22.37
CA ALA A 26 4.00 23.02 22.27
C ALA A 26 4.69 23.05 20.90
N ASP A 27 6.02 22.92 20.88
CA ASP A 27 6.75 22.67 19.64
C ASP A 27 6.02 21.53 18.91
N ALA A 28 5.54 21.80 17.70
CA ALA A 28 4.81 20.82 16.93
C ALA A 28 5.70 19.58 16.79
N LEU A 29 5.23 18.43 17.28
CA LEU A 29 5.90 17.15 17.04
C LEU A 29 6.10 17.04 15.52
N PRO A 30 7.29 16.61 15.05
CA PRO A 30 7.55 16.50 13.63
C PRO A 30 6.45 15.65 12.98
N ASP A 31 5.88 16.15 11.89
CA ASP A 31 4.91 15.41 11.09
C ASP A 31 5.51 14.04 10.75
N PRO A 32 4.92 12.92 11.20
CA PRO A 32 5.43 11.58 10.89
C PRO A 32 5.61 11.35 9.39
N SER A 33 4.83 12.06 8.56
CA SER A 33 4.95 12.02 7.10
C SER A 33 6.20 12.75 6.58
N ALA A 34 6.66 13.80 7.26
CA ALA A 34 7.88 14.53 6.91
C ALA A 34 9.15 13.74 7.26
N ASP A 35 9.17 13.07 8.41
CA ASP A 35 10.26 12.17 8.79
C ASP A 35 10.36 10.98 7.80
N TYR A 36 9.21 10.41 7.43
CA TYR A 36 9.16 9.34 6.43
C TYR A 36 9.72 9.80 5.07
N ARG A 37 9.31 10.98 4.57
CA ARG A 37 9.83 11.54 3.31
C ARG A 37 11.34 11.76 3.34
N ALA A 38 11.87 12.29 4.43
CA ALA A 38 13.31 12.51 4.59
C ALA A 38 14.08 11.17 4.57
N ARG A 39 13.54 10.13 5.23
CA ARG A 39 14.13 8.77 5.19
C ARG A 39 14.11 8.19 3.77
N VAL A 40 13.00 8.33 3.05
CA VAL A 40 12.87 7.90 1.66
C VAL A 40 13.90 8.60 0.78
N GLU A 41 14.05 9.92 0.90
CA GLU A 41 15.04 10.70 0.14
C GLU A 41 16.48 10.25 0.43
N ALA A 42 16.82 10.07 1.71
CA ALA A 42 18.13 9.62 2.15
C ALA A 42 18.50 8.23 1.59
N ILE A 43 17.56 7.27 1.66
CA ILE A 43 17.74 5.92 1.13
C ILE A 43 17.94 5.94 -0.38
N ASN A 44 17.06 6.64 -1.11
CA ASN A 44 17.13 6.72 -2.57
C ASN A 44 18.45 7.38 -3.03
N THR A 45 18.87 8.46 -2.36
CA THR A 45 20.17 9.10 -2.62
C THR A 45 21.32 8.12 -2.38
N GLY A 46 21.28 7.34 -1.29
CA GLY A 46 22.28 6.32 -0.98
C GLY A 46 22.30 5.12 -1.94
N LEU A 47 21.29 4.96 -2.78
CA LEU A 47 21.22 3.97 -3.86
C LEU A 47 21.57 4.56 -5.23
N GLY A 48 21.84 5.87 -5.31
CA GLY A 48 22.08 6.58 -6.57
C GLY A 48 20.80 6.85 -7.38
N ILE A 49 19.62 6.77 -6.74
CA ILE A 49 18.34 7.05 -7.38
C ILE A 49 18.04 8.54 -7.23
N SER A 50 18.00 9.27 -8.34
CA SER A 50 17.70 10.70 -8.32
C SER A 50 16.21 11.00 -8.22
N ASP A 51 15.87 12.07 -7.52
CA ASP A 51 14.53 12.65 -7.43
C ASP A 51 13.87 12.88 -8.80
N THR A 52 14.67 13.34 -9.77
CA THR A 52 14.24 13.55 -11.15
C THR A 52 13.85 12.22 -11.82
N SER A 53 14.62 11.15 -11.60
CA SER A 53 14.31 9.82 -12.13
C SER A 53 12.94 9.34 -11.62
N ILE A 54 12.66 9.52 -10.33
CA ILE A 54 11.38 9.14 -9.72
C ILE A 54 10.23 9.96 -10.31
N LYS A 55 10.38 11.29 -10.38
CA LYS A 55 9.37 12.20 -10.92
C LYS A 55 9.05 11.91 -12.39
N ASN A 56 10.05 11.64 -13.21
CA ASN A 56 9.87 11.32 -14.63
C ASN A 56 9.08 10.02 -14.86
N ARG A 57 9.09 9.11 -13.88
CA ARG A 57 8.30 7.88 -13.94
C ARG A 57 6.85 8.08 -13.49
N GLY A 58 6.52 9.20 -12.86
CA GLY A 58 5.17 9.44 -12.33
C GLY A 58 4.80 8.56 -11.14
N LEU A 59 5.79 8.01 -10.42
CA LEU A 59 5.54 7.17 -9.24
C LEU A 59 5.05 8.03 -8.07
N SER A 60 4.02 7.55 -7.38
CA SER A 60 3.49 8.18 -6.17
C SER A 60 4.16 7.63 -4.93
N LEU A 61 4.37 8.48 -3.93
CA LEU A 61 4.90 8.05 -2.64
C LEU A 61 3.90 7.12 -1.95
N GLN A 62 4.38 5.97 -1.51
CA GLN A 62 3.61 4.94 -0.82
C GLN A 62 3.99 4.96 0.65
N ILE A 63 3.09 5.49 1.49
CA ILE A 63 3.35 5.61 2.93
C ILE A 63 3.32 4.21 3.55
N GLN A 64 4.42 3.86 4.22
CA GLN A 64 4.49 2.60 4.95
C GLN A 64 3.44 2.57 6.07
N GLN A 65 2.67 1.48 6.13
CA GLN A 65 1.74 1.24 7.22
C GLN A 65 2.41 0.41 8.32
N ASP A 66 2.15 0.80 9.57
CA ASP A 66 2.65 0.07 10.74
C ASP A 66 1.55 -0.77 11.43
N ASP A 67 0.27 -0.45 11.20
CA ASP A 67 -0.87 -1.25 11.66
C ASP A 67 -1.20 -2.37 10.65
N LEU A 68 -0.44 -3.46 10.77
CA LEU A 68 -0.57 -4.63 9.91
C LEU A 68 -1.09 -5.84 10.70
N VAL A 69 -1.82 -6.70 10.00
CA VAL A 69 -2.31 -7.97 10.53
C VAL A 69 -1.65 -9.13 9.80
N VAL A 70 -1.59 -10.30 10.46
CA VAL A 70 -1.21 -11.55 9.79
C VAL A 70 -2.24 -11.85 8.70
N ALA A 71 -1.76 -11.89 7.47
CA ALA A 71 -2.53 -12.16 6.28
C ALA A 71 -2.69 -13.65 6.04
N ASP A 72 -1.55 -14.34 5.97
CA ASP A 72 -1.43 -15.76 5.70
C ASP A 72 -0.12 -16.30 6.30
N ILE A 73 -0.03 -17.61 6.46
CA ILE A 73 1.17 -18.31 6.93
C ILE A 73 1.46 -19.44 5.97
N ASP A 74 2.53 -19.28 5.20
CA ASP A 74 3.05 -20.36 4.37
C ASP A 74 4.19 -21.09 5.11
N PRO A 75 4.15 -22.42 5.26
CA PRO A 75 5.18 -23.18 5.96
C PRO A 75 6.60 -23.04 5.38
N GLY A 76 6.74 -22.67 4.10
CA GLY A 76 8.00 -22.47 3.41
C GLY A 76 8.45 -21.00 3.29
N GLN A 77 7.52 -20.05 3.27
CA GLN A 77 7.79 -18.62 3.03
C GLN A 77 7.60 -17.75 4.28
N GLY A 78 6.96 -18.27 5.33
CA GLY A 78 6.79 -17.60 6.61
C GLY A 78 5.46 -16.88 6.74
N VAL A 79 5.45 -15.79 7.52
CA VAL A 79 4.25 -15.04 7.86
C VAL A 79 4.13 -13.83 6.95
N PHE A 80 3.00 -13.71 6.25
CA PHE A 80 2.67 -12.53 5.45
C PHE A 80 1.90 -11.52 6.29
N PHE A 81 2.19 -10.24 6.08
CA PHE A 81 1.50 -9.13 6.71
C PHE A 81 0.78 -8.28 5.66
N MET A 82 -0.38 -7.74 6.00
CA MET A 82 -1.20 -6.87 5.15
C MET A 82 -1.94 -5.85 6.01
N SER A 83 -2.51 -4.82 5.38
CA SER A 83 -3.55 -4.03 6.03
C SER A 83 -4.76 -4.92 6.38
N ARG A 84 -5.58 -4.45 7.34
CA ARG A 84 -6.76 -5.19 7.79
C ARG A 84 -7.74 -5.43 6.65
N GLU A 85 -7.97 -4.40 5.85
CA GLU A 85 -8.91 -4.41 4.72
C GLU A 85 -8.41 -5.32 3.59
N ALA A 86 -7.12 -5.24 3.23
CA ALA A 86 -6.55 -6.11 2.21
C ALA A 86 -6.62 -7.59 2.62
N ARG A 87 -6.42 -7.89 3.91
CA ARG A 87 -6.53 -9.26 4.43
C ARG A 87 -7.97 -9.78 4.44
N ASP A 88 -8.99 -8.94 4.63
CA ASP A 88 -10.38 -9.38 4.52
C ASP A 88 -10.76 -9.62 3.05
N ALA A 89 -10.46 -8.66 2.17
CA ALA A 89 -10.72 -8.78 0.74
C ALA A 89 -9.99 -9.98 0.11
N TRP A 90 -8.73 -10.20 0.49
CA TRP A 90 -7.93 -11.35 0.05
C TRP A 90 -8.60 -12.68 0.41
N ARG A 91 -9.10 -12.82 1.65
CA ARG A 91 -9.74 -14.08 2.09
C ARG A 91 -11.02 -14.37 1.33
N GLU A 92 -11.80 -13.35 1.02
CA GLU A 92 -13.01 -13.49 0.21
C GLU A 92 -12.66 -13.87 -1.23
N MET A 93 -11.68 -13.19 -1.83
CA MET A 93 -11.20 -13.48 -3.19
C MET A 93 -10.61 -14.89 -3.30
N GLN A 94 -9.77 -15.29 -2.34
CA GLN A 94 -9.16 -16.62 -2.29
C GLN A 94 -10.22 -17.72 -2.16
N ALA A 95 -11.22 -17.53 -1.30
CA ALA A 95 -12.30 -18.49 -1.13
C ALA A 95 -13.15 -18.64 -2.41
N ALA A 96 -13.42 -17.53 -3.11
CA ALA A 96 -14.15 -17.57 -4.37
C ALA A 96 -13.36 -18.27 -5.48
N ALA A 97 -12.06 -17.96 -5.63
CA ALA A 97 -11.18 -18.66 -6.56
C ALA A 97 -11.17 -20.18 -6.31
N MET A 98 -11.12 -20.59 -5.04
CA MET A 98 -11.17 -22.01 -4.68
C MET A 98 -12.49 -22.70 -5.05
N VAL A 99 -13.63 -22.00 -4.97
CA VAL A 99 -14.93 -22.54 -5.42
C VAL A 99 -14.91 -22.82 -6.92
N ASP A 100 -14.20 -21.97 -7.68
CA ASP A 100 -14.01 -22.11 -9.12
C ASP A 100 -12.84 -23.03 -9.49
N ASP A 101 -12.29 -23.80 -8.54
CA ASP A 101 -11.16 -24.71 -8.77
C ASP A 101 -9.91 -23.98 -9.30
N VAL A 102 -9.68 -22.76 -8.80
CA VAL A 102 -8.51 -21.92 -9.06
C VAL A 102 -7.75 -21.70 -7.75
N THR A 103 -6.48 -22.10 -7.75
CA THR A 103 -5.58 -21.84 -6.61
C THR A 103 -4.78 -20.58 -6.85
N LEU A 104 -4.91 -19.62 -5.93
CA LEU A 104 -4.06 -18.42 -5.86
C LEU A 104 -3.08 -18.58 -4.68
N THR A 105 -1.80 -18.68 -4.98
CA THR A 105 -0.74 -18.74 -3.96
C THR A 105 -0.19 -17.35 -3.71
N LEU A 106 -0.30 -16.86 -2.47
CA LEU A 106 0.33 -15.62 -2.04
C LEU A 106 1.83 -15.85 -1.86
N VAL A 107 2.65 -15.03 -2.53
CA VAL A 107 4.12 -15.12 -2.44
C VAL A 107 4.81 -13.85 -1.95
N SER A 108 4.11 -12.71 -2.01
CA SER A 108 4.55 -11.46 -1.40
C SER A 108 3.35 -10.63 -0.96
N ALA A 109 3.55 -9.85 0.10
CA ALA A 109 2.55 -8.93 0.65
C ALA A 109 3.28 -7.69 1.18
N PHE A 110 3.04 -7.26 2.43
CA PHE A 110 3.75 -6.12 3.00
C PHE A 110 5.27 -6.25 2.90
N ARG A 111 5.91 -5.15 2.51
CA ARG A 111 7.37 -5.02 2.45
C ARG A 111 7.75 -3.68 3.06
N SER A 112 8.61 -3.68 4.08
CA SER A 112 9.08 -2.44 4.69
C SER A 112 10.01 -1.65 3.76
N LEU A 113 10.21 -0.38 4.09
CA LEU A 113 11.15 0.50 3.41
C LEU A 113 12.57 -0.09 3.42
N GLU A 114 13.02 -0.60 4.57
CA GLU A 114 14.34 -1.20 4.76
C GLU A 114 14.49 -2.50 3.96
N HIS A 115 13.44 -3.32 3.88
CA HIS A 115 13.48 -4.54 3.08
C HIS A 115 13.58 -4.19 1.58
N GLN A 116 12.81 -3.21 1.10
CA GLN A 116 12.92 -2.76 -0.29
C GLN A 116 14.32 -2.19 -0.59
N GLU A 117 14.91 -1.41 0.33
CA GLU A 117 16.29 -0.95 0.21
C GLU A 117 17.26 -2.14 0.07
N GLN A 118 17.16 -3.12 0.98
CA GLN A 118 18.06 -4.27 0.99
C GLN A 118 17.94 -5.09 -0.30
N LEU A 119 16.71 -5.31 -0.80
CA LEU A 119 16.45 -5.98 -2.08
C LEU A 119 17.22 -5.30 -3.23
N LEU A 120 17.15 -3.96 -3.32
CA LEU A 120 17.86 -3.22 -4.34
C LEU A 120 19.39 -3.30 -4.14
N ARG A 121 19.88 -3.18 -2.90
CA ARG A 121 21.32 -3.31 -2.60
C ARG A 121 21.89 -4.66 -3.01
N ASP A 122 21.15 -5.73 -2.77
CA ASP A 122 21.57 -7.09 -3.13
C ASP A 122 21.65 -7.26 -4.65
N ARG A 123 20.69 -6.72 -5.41
CA ARG A 123 20.74 -6.72 -6.88
C ARG A 123 21.92 -5.93 -7.43
N LEU A 124 22.20 -4.75 -6.88
CA LEU A 124 23.37 -3.94 -7.25
C LEU A 124 24.68 -4.68 -6.94
N LYS A 125 24.76 -5.34 -5.78
CA LYS A 125 25.92 -6.15 -5.38
C LYS A 125 26.14 -7.34 -6.32
N ASN A 126 25.07 -7.88 -6.89
CA ASN A 126 25.11 -8.95 -7.90
C ASN A 126 25.46 -8.43 -9.30
N GLY A 127 25.77 -7.14 -9.46
CA GLY A 127 26.29 -6.55 -10.69
C GLY A 127 25.25 -5.89 -11.59
N GLU A 128 23.98 -5.82 -11.16
CA GLU A 128 22.97 -5.06 -11.89
C GLU A 128 23.19 -3.55 -11.74
N THR A 129 22.87 -2.77 -12.76
CA THR A 129 22.85 -1.30 -12.66
C THR A 129 21.55 -0.82 -12.04
N ILE A 130 21.55 0.37 -11.43
CA ILE A 130 20.34 0.92 -10.82
C ILE A 130 19.22 1.11 -11.85
N GLU A 131 19.55 1.52 -13.08
CA GLU A 131 18.57 1.66 -14.17
C GLU A 131 17.95 0.32 -14.57
N THR A 132 18.71 -0.77 -14.47
CA THR A 132 18.21 -2.13 -14.77
C THR A 132 17.29 -2.61 -13.65
N VAL A 133 17.72 -2.44 -12.40
CA VAL A 133 16.92 -2.79 -11.22
C VAL A 133 15.58 -2.06 -11.22
N LEU A 134 15.60 -0.76 -11.53
CA LEU A 134 14.41 0.08 -11.53
C LEU A 134 13.38 -0.26 -12.62
N LYS A 135 13.72 -1.10 -13.61
CA LYS A 135 12.74 -1.63 -14.57
C LYS A 135 11.83 -2.71 -13.99
N THR A 136 12.25 -3.40 -12.94
CA THR A 136 11.49 -4.52 -12.33
C THR A 136 11.39 -4.38 -10.81
N SER A 137 11.62 -3.18 -10.31
CA SER A 137 11.49 -2.85 -8.90
C SER A 137 11.26 -1.36 -8.76
N THR A 138 10.34 -0.99 -7.88
CA THR A 138 10.13 0.40 -7.52
C THR A 138 11.23 0.89 -6.56
N PRO A 139 11.58 2.19 -6.60
CA PRO A 139 12.43 2.79 -5.58
C PRO A 139 11.83 2.61 -4.17
N PRO A 140 12.65 2.46 -3.10
CA PRO A 140 12.16 2.46 -1.73
C PRO A 140 11.30 3.70 -1.43
N GLY A 141 10.14 3.50 -0.81
CA GLY A 141 9.13 4.55 -0.58
C GLY A 141 8.12 4.72 -1.72
N PHE A 142 8.31 4.04 -2.85
CA PHE A 142 7.41 4.08 -4.01
C PHE A 142 6.86 2.70 -4.37
N SER A 143 7.12 1.69 -3.53
CA SER A 143 6.53 0.36 -3.64
C SER A 143 5.17 0.30 -3.00
N GLU A 144 4.15 -0.16 -3.73
CA GLU A 144 2.81 -0.35 -3.20
C GLU A 144 2.77 -1.33 -2.02
N HIS A 145 3.73 -2.28 -1.95
CA HIS A 145 3.85 -3.20 -0.81
C HIS A 145 4.10 -2.49 0.53
N HIS A 146 4.60 -1.24 0.53
CA HIS A 146 4.73 -0.46 1.77
C HIS A 146 3.38 -0.21 2.42
N THR A 147 2.31 -0.10 1.64
CA THR A 147 0.96 0.18 2.15
C THR A 147 0.32 -1.03 2.85
N GLY A 148 0.85 -2.23 2.63
CA GLY A 148 0.20 -3.48 3.04
C GLY A 148 -1.01 -3.85 2.19
N ASP A 149 -1.27 -3.14 1.09
CA ASP A 149 -2.41 -3.37 0.18
C ASP A 149 -2.04 -4.09 -1.12
N ALA A 150 -0.74 -4.27 -1.41
CA ALA A 150 -0.25 -4.93 -2.62
C ALA A 150 0.20 -6.37 -2.36
N LEU A 151 -0.27 -7.26 -3.22
CA LEU A 151 -0.16 -8.71 -3.11
C LEU A 151 0.43 -9.27 -4.41
N ASP A 152 1.37 -10.21 -4.26
CA ASP A 152 1.90 -10.98 -5.38
C ASP A 152 1.32 -12.39 -5.36
N PHE A 153 0.69 -12.78 -6.46
CA PHE A 153 0.07 -14.09 -6.65
C PHE A 153 0.82 -14.94 -7.67
N MET A 154 0.90 -16.25 -7.41
CA MET A 154 1.48 -17.23 -8.32
C MET A 154 0.63 -18.49 -8.40
N THR A 155 1.01 -19.38 -9.31
CA THR A 155 0.56 -20.78 -9.34
C THR A 155 1.77 -21.72 -9.26
N THR A 156 1.50 -23.01 -9.09
CA THR A 156 2.53 -24.06 -9.18
C THR A 156 2.85 -24.47 -10.62
N ASP A 157 2.08 -24.00 -11.61
CA ASP A 157 2.16 -24.48 -12.99
C ASP A 157 3.27 -23.80 -13.81
N VAL A 158 3.75 -22.66 -13.32
CA VAL A 158 4.76 -21.82 -13.97
C VAL A 158 5.80 -21.35 -12.98
N GLU A 159 6.95 -20.90 -13.50
CA GLU A 159 7.99 -20.29 -12.67
C GLU A 159 7.49 -18.98 -12.04
N PRO A 160 7.72 -18.76 -10.74
CA PRO A 160 7.26 -17.56 -10.06
C PRO A 160 7.96 -16.30 -10.58
N PHE A 161 7.27 -15.15 -10.52
CA PHE A 161 7.75 -13.84 -10.96
C PHE A 161 8.16 -13.81 -12.45
N THR A 162 7.41 -14.54 -13.28
CA THR A 162 7.58 -14.54 -14.74
C THR A 162 6.28 -14.16 -15.45
N GLU A 163 6.42 -13.59 -16.65
CA GLU A 163 5.27 -13.22 -17.50
C GLU A 163 4.42 -14.45 -17.88
N ALA A 164 4.94 -15.67 -17.76
CA ALA A 164 4.20 -16.90 -17.98
C ALA A 164 2.97 -17.06 -17.06
N PHE A 165 2.93 -16.35 -15.92
CA PHE A 165 1.73 -16.31 -15.07
C PHE A 165 0.51 -15.77 -15.83
N ALA A 166 0.70 -14.85 -16.78
CA ALA A 166 -0.38 -14.28 -17.59
C ALA A 166 -1.14 -15.33 -18.43
N GLU A 167 -0.49 -16.44 -18.77
CA GLU A 167 -1.08 -17.51 -19.58
C GLU A 167 -1.87 -18.54 -18.75
N THR A 168 -1.86 -18.40 -17.41
CA THR A 168 -2.46 -19.36 -16.50
C THR A 168 -3.97 -19.18 -16.35
N ARG A 169 -4.65 -20.23 -15.85
CA ARG A 169 -6.07 -20.14 -15.45
C ARG A 169 -6.25 -19.14 -14.29
N ALA A 170 -5.28 -19.05 -13.39
CA ALA A 170 -5.32 -18.14 -12.25
C ALA A 170 -5.31 -16.68 -12.67
N PHE A 171 -4.43 -16.28 -13.58
CA PHE A 171 -4.40 -14.91 -14.07
C PHE A 171 -5.70 -14.53 -14.79
N ARG A 172 -6.20 -15.39 -15.69
CA ARG A 172 -7.51 -15.16 -16.34
C ARG A 172 -8.64 -14.99 -15.32
N TRP A 173 -8.65 -15.81 -14.26
CA TRP A 173 -9.65 -15.67 -13.20
C TRP A 173 -9.51 -14.32 -12.47
N LEU A 174 -8.29 -13.87 -12.19
CA LEU A 174 -8.05 -12.55 -11.57
C LEU A 174 -8.52 -11.41 -12.47
N GLU A 175 -8.25 -11.44 -13.78
CA GLU A 175 -8.72 -10.41 -14.71
C GLU A 175 -10.25 -10.29 -14.73
N GLU A 176 -10.96 -11.41 -14.59
CA GLU A 176 -12.43 -11.45 -14.60
C GLU A 176 -13.06 -11.08 -13.25
N ASN A 177 -12.40 -11.40 -12.12
CA ASN A 177 -13.05 -11.40 -10.80
C ASN A 177 -12.39 -10.50 -9.75
N ALA A 178 -11.10 -10.15 -9.88
CA ALA A 178 -10.37 -9.46 -8.80
C ALA A 178 -10.97 -8.08 -8.47
N ALA A 179 -11.55 -7.41 -9.47
CA ALA A 179 -12.21 -6.11 -9.29
C ALA A 179 -13.43 -6.18 -8.35
N ASP A 180 -14.14 -7.31 -8.28
CA ASP A 180 -15.26 -7.52 -7.35
C ASP A 180 -14.81 -7.54 -5.88
N TYR A 181 -13.52 -7.77 -5.65
CA TYR A 181 -12.85 -7.72 -4.36
C TYR A 181 -11.97 -6.48 -4.21
N CYS A 182 -12.19 -5.47 -5.05
CA CYS A 182 -11.45 -4.21 -5.08
C CYS A 182 -9.96 -4.36 -5.41
N PHE A 183 -9.51 -5.45 -6.02
CA PHE A 183 -8.12 -5.59 -6.48
C PHE A 183 -7.97 -5.16 -7.93
N LYS A 184 -6.83 -4.54 -8.24
CA LYS A 184 -6.44 -4.11 -9.59
C LYS A 184 -5.01 -4.54 -9.88
N LEU A 185 -4.76 -4.97 -11.12
CA LEU A 185 -3.41 -5.16 -11.66
C LEU A 185 -2.69 -3.81 -11.76
N SER A 186 -1.58 -3.66 -11.05
CA SER A 186 -0.88 -2.36 -10.98
C SER A 186 0.05 -2.11 -12.17
N TYR A 187 0.64 -3.17 -12.72
CA TYR A 187 1.62 -3.06 -13.82
C TYR A 187 1.19 -3.91 -15.02
N PRO A 188 0.20 -3.46 -15.82
CA PRO A 188 -0.14 -4.10 -17.10
C PRO A 188 0.95 -3.87 -18.16
N GLU A 189 0.79 -4.44 -19.36
CA GLU A 189 1.78 -4.32 -20.45
C GLU A 189 2.05 -2.86 -20.86
N GLU A 190 1.02 -2.02 -20.83
CA GLU A 190 1.08 -0.59 -21.15
C GLU A 190 0.82 0.26 -19.90
N ASP A 191 1.23 1.54 -19.90
CA ASP A 191 0.93 2.53 -18.84
C ASP A 191 1.40 2.19 -17.39
N ASN A 192 2.54 1.52 -17.26
CA ASN A 192 3.06 0.95 -16.00
C ASN A 192 4.21 1.76 -15.33
N ASN A 193 4.28 3.08 -15.53
CA ASN A 193 5.31 3.95 -14.94
C ASN A 193 6.77 3.51 -15.24
N GLY A 194 6.97 2.80 -16.35
CA GLY A 194 8.26 2.23 -16.74
C GLY A 194 8.74 1.05 -15.87
N ILE A 195 7.85 0.48 -15.05
CA ILE A 195 8.00 -0.87 -14.50
C ILE A 195 7.62 -1.86 -15.62
N LYS A 196 8.22 -3.04 -15.69
CA LYS A 196 7.80 -4.05 -16.67
C LYS A 196 6.40 -4.58 -16.34
N PHE A 197 5.83 -5.32 -17.27
CA PHE A 197 4.62 -6.09 -17.01
C PHE A 197 4.86 -7.06 -15.83
N GLU A 198 4.01 -6.98 -14.81
CA GLU A 198 4.06 -7.85 -13.63
C GLU A 198 2.67 -8.47 -13.40
N PRO A 199 2.30 -9.54 -14.13
CA PRO A 199 0.96 -10.14 -14.06
C PRO A 199 0.58 -10.65 -12.67
N TRP A 200 1.58 -10.84 -11.80
CA TRP A 200 1.39 -11.31 -10.43
C TRP A 200 1.04 -10.20 -9.43
N HIS A 201 1.26 -8.92 -9.74
CA HIS A 201 1.19 -7.83 -8.76
C HIS A 201 -0.18 -7.14 -8.77
N TRP A 202 -0.95 -7.33 -7.70
CA TRP A 202 -2.31 -6.79 -7.56
C TRP A 202 -2.45 -5.97 -6.30
N ARG A 203 -3.07 -4.79 -6.40
CA ARG A 203 -3.27 -3.87 -5.28
C ARG A 203 -4.75 -3.69 -4.95
N LEU A 204 -5.08 -3.73 -3.66
CA LEU A 204 -6.38 -3.31 -3.16
C LEU A 204 -6.56 -1.79 -3.39
N LEU A 205 -7.64 -1.42 -4.05
CA LEU A 205 -8.10 -0.04 -4.18
C LEU A 205 -8.88 0.36 -2.93
N ARG A 206 -8.47 1.46 -2.29
CA ARG A 206 -9.21 2.02 -1.15
C ARG A 206 -10.37 2.88 -1.64
N ALA A 207 -11.40 2.99 -0.81
CA ALA A 207 -12.55 3.84 -1.12
C ALA A 207 -12.10 5.30 -1.33
N GLY A 208 -12.34 5.84 -2.54
CA GLY A 208 -11.97 7.20 -2.91
C GLY A 208 -10.70 7.32 -3.76
N GLU A 209 -10.05 6.21 -4.09
CA GLU A 209 -9.02 6.11 -5.13
C GLU A 209 -9.62 5.86 -6.52
#